data_AF-A0A916EA43-F1
#
_entry.id   AF-A0A916EA43-F1
#
_cell.length_a   1.000
_cell.length_b   1.000
_cell.length_c   1.000
_cell.angle_alpha   90.00
_cell.angle_beta   90.00
_cell.angle_gamma   90.00
#
_symmetry.space_group_name_H-M   'P 1'
#
loop_
_entity.id
_entity.type
_entity.pdbx_description
1 polymer ?
#
loop_
_entity_poly.entity_id
_entity_poly.type
_entity_poly.pdbx_seq_one_letter_code
_entity_poly.pdbx_strand_id
1 'polypeptide(L)'
;MSQIPYCKEQVVAEIAAQLRNWNIQTRQVLQLTNEQAWSFQSASFTPIFLVEVADIGVDTDNPKFREVDKRFKEKLITQSIVVQFGWLIDPQHKQIYIYRKGRRCSNPGWKDISGENILPGFVLDISLINRIIDPILPAPSRLHQVQANCPYCNNAFNNIYELIKHLESVHC
;
A
#
# COMPACT_ATOMS: atom_id res chain seq x y z
N MET A 1 20.46 -5.34 10.63
CA MET A 1 19.22 -6.14 10.78
C MET A 1 18.49 -6.03 9.46
N SER A 2 18.32 -7.15 8.74
CA SER A 2 17.62 -7.15 7.44
C SER A 2 16.12 -7.17 7.72
N GLN A 3 15.43 -6.06 7.45
CA GLN A 3 13.97 -6.05 7.37
C GLN A 3 13.53 -7.11 6.35
N ILE A 4 12.44 -7.81 6.65
CA ILE A 4 11.79 -8.70 5.68
C ILE A 4 11.29 -7.80 4.55
N PRO A 5 11.61 -8.08 3.28
CA PRO A 5 11.07 -7.30 2.17
C PRO A 5 9.54 -7.40 2.18
N TYR A 6 8.86 -6.26 2.36
CA TYR A 6 7.41 -6.20 2.32
C TYR A 6 6.91 -6.39 0.88
N CYS A 7 5.70 -6.94 0.75
CA CYS A 7 5.04 -7.05 -0.54
C CYS A 7 4.46 -5.67 -0.91
N LYS A 8 5.01 -5.02 -1.94
CA LYS A 8 4.57 -3.69 -2.40
C LYS A 8 3.08 -3.67 -2.73
N GLU A 9 2.58 -4.77 -3.26
CA GLU A 9 1.19 -4.98 -3.62
C GLU A 9 0.27 -4.91 -2.40
N GLN A 10 0.72 -5.37 -1.22
CA GLN A 10 -0.05 -5.26 0.02
C GLN A 10 -0.17 -3.80 0.48
N VAL A 11 0.90 -3.00 0.35
CA VAL A 11 0.85 -1.57 0.67
C VAL A 11 -0.09 -0.83 -0.29
N VAL A 12 0.00 -1.12 -1.60
CA VAL A 12 -0.92 -0.55 -2.59
C VAL A 12 -2.37 -0.94 -2.29
N ALA A 13 -2.62 -2.20 -1.95
CA ALA A 13 -3.95 -2.69 -1.61
C ALA A 13 -4.53 -1.98 -0.37
N GLU A 14 -3.71 -1.74 0.66
CA GLU A 14 -4.12 -1.02 1.87
C GLU A 14 -4.45 0.45 1.58
N ILE A 15 -3.60 1.15 0.83
CA ILE A 15 -3.88 2.54 0.41
C ILE A 15 -5.18 2.60 -0.40
N ALA A 16 -5.37 1.67 -1.34
CA ALA A 16 -6.58 1.58 -2.13
C ALA A 16 -7.82 1.27 -1.27
N ALA A 17 -7.68 0.43 -0.24
CA ALA A 17 -8.76 0.12 0.69
C ALA A 17 -9.18 1.36 1.50
N GLN A 18 -8.23 2.13 2.02
CA GLN A 18 -8.54 3.37 2.76
C GLN A 18 -9.24 4.40 1.86
N LEU A 19 -8.76 4.60 0.64
CA LEU A 19 -9.40 5.49 -0.35
C LEU A 19 -10.81 5.02 -0.72
N ARG A 20 -11.00 3.71 -0.91
CA ARG A 20 -12.31 3.11 -1.20
C ARG A 20 -13.29 3.32 -0.04
N ASN A 21 -12.85 3.09 1.20
CA ASN A 21 -13.67 3.27 2.39
C ASN A 21 -14.11 4.73 2.53
N TRP A 22 -13.18 5.68 2.36
CA TRP A 22 -13.51 7.11 2.34
C TRP A 22 -14.52 7.45 1.23
N ASN A 23 -14.32 6.92 0.02
CA ASN A 23 -15.22 7.21 -1.10
C ASN A 23 -16.64 6.66 -0.87
N ILE A 24 -16.77 5.48 -0.24
CA ILE A 24 -18.08 4.91 0.13
C ILE A 24 -18.80 5.81 1.15
N GLN A 25 -18.07 6.31 2.14
CA GLN A 25 -18.63 7.14 3.22
C GLN A 25 -19.08 8.51 2.71
N THR A 26 -18.29 9.13 1.83
CA THR A 26 -18.54 10.52 1.39
C THR A 26 -19.37 10.61 0.11
N ARG A 27 -19.43 9.53 -0.69
CA ARG A 27 -20.04 9.49 -2.03
C ARG A 27 -19.53 10.60 -2.97
N GLN A 28 -18.30 11.06 -2.77
CA GLN A 28 -17.75 12.20 -3.51
C GLN A 28 -17.21 11.83 -4.90
N VAL A 29 -16.77 10.60 -5.11
CA VAL A 29 -16.15 10.16 -6.37
C VAL A 29 -16.90 8.95 -6.92
N LEU A 30 -17.04 8.89 -8.25
CA LEU A 30 -17.62 7.74 -8.93
C LEU A 30 -16.78 6.48 -8.66
N GLN A 31 -17.41 5.38 -8.26
CA GLN A 31 -16.75 4.08 -8.25
C GLN A 31 -16.62 3.60 -9.70
N LEU A 32 -15.42 3.15 -10.06
CA LEU A 32 -15.19 2.48 -11.33
C LEU A 32 -15.98 1.17 -11.36
N THR A 33 -16.52 0.80 -12.52
CA THR A 33 -17.04 -0.55 -12.73
C THR A 33 -15.91 -1.57 -12.68
N ASN A 34 -16.22 -2.86 -12.47
CA ASN A 34 -15.21 -3.92 -12.54
C ASN A 34 -14.45 -3.88 -13.88
N GLU A 35 -15.14 -3.64 -14.99
CA GLU A 35 -14.51 -3.54 -16.32
C GLU A 35 -13.55 -2.33 -16.42
N GLN A 36 -13.90 -1.19 -15.83
CA GLN A 36 -13.01 -0.02 -15.76
C GLN A 36 -11.81 -0.24 -14.82
N ALA A 37 -11.99 -1.03 -13.76
CA ALA A 37 -10.92 -1.39 -12.83
C ALA A 37 -9.93 -2.39 -13.46
N TRP A 38 -10.40 -3.28 -14.34
CA TRP A 38 -9.61 -4.33 -14.98
C TRP A 38 -9.12 -4.01 -16.40
N SER A 39 -9.69 -3.01 -17.07
CA SER A 39 -9.31 -2.62 -18.44
C SER A 39 -9.10 -1.12 -18.59
N PHE A 40 -7.99 -0.73 -19.24
CA PHE A 40 -7.76 0.65 -19.72
C PHE A 40 -8.63 1.01 -20.96
N GLN A 41 -9.67 0.23 -21.27
CA GLN A 41 -10.39 0.28 -22.54
C GLN A 41 -11.80 0.88 -22.47
N SER A 42 -12.16 1.58 -21.40
CA SER A 42 -13.43 2.33 -21.32
C SER A 42 -13.16 3.78 -20.93
N ALA A 43 -13.74 4.71 -21.73
CA ALA A 43 -13.69 6.18 -21.65
C ALA A 43 -12.51 6.78 -20.85
N SER A 44 -11.60 7.48 -21.52
CA SER A 44 -10.46 8.21 -20.92
C SER A 44 -10.84 8.91 -19.61
N PHE A 45 -10.63 8.25 -18.47
CA PHE A 45 -10.74 8.90 -17.18
C PHE A 45 -9.34 9.37 -16.82
N THR A 46 -9.21 10.68 -16.64
CA THR A 46 -7.95 11.25 -16.16
C THR A 46 -8.08 11.39 -14.64
N PRO A 47 -7.30 10.65 -13.83
CA PRO A 47 -7.41 10.73 -12.39
C PRO A 47 -7.11 12.16 -11.92
N ILE A 48 -7.83 12.64 -10.90
CA ILE A 48 -7.54 13.92 -10.24
C ILE A 48 -6.39 13.80 -9.21
N PHE A 49 -6.18 12.56 -8.74
CA PHE A 49 -5.25 12.20 -7.68
C PHE A 49 -4.52 10.89 -8.02
N LEU A 50 -3.23 10.81 -7.67
CA LEU A 50 -2.39 9.64 -7.94
C LEU A 50 -1.56 9.25 -6.73
N VAL A 51 -1.37 7.95 -6.51
CA VAL A 51 -0.39 7.42 -5.56
C VAL A 51 0.58 6.49 -6.28
N GLU A 52 1.86 6.67 -6.03
CA GLU A 52 2.91 5.74 -6.46
C GLU A 52 3.64 5.19 -5.22
N VAL A 53 3.83 3.87 -5.18
CA VAL A 53 4.61 3.19 -4.14
C VAL A 53 5.91 2.69 -4.76
N ALA A 54 7.05 3.21 -4.31
CA ALA A 54 8.36 2.89 -4.88
C ALA A 54 9.46 2.84 -3.81
N ASP A 55 10.46 2.01 -4.05
CA ASP A 55 11.74 2.07 -3.33
C ASP A 55 12.57 3.16 -4.01
N ILE A 56 12.70 4.32 -3.36
CA ILE A 56 13.39 5.50 -3.90
C ILE A 56 14.73 5.75 -3.21
N GLY A 57 15.12 4.91 -2.26
CA GLY A 57 16.36 5.02 -1.51
C GLY A 57 16.27 5.94 -0.30
N VAL A 58 17.39 6.01 0.44
CA VAL A 58 17.47 6.64 1.78
C VAL A 58 17.28 8.16 1.74
N ASP A 59 17.65 8.82 0.64
CA ASP A 59 17.66 10.27 0.52
C ASP A 59 17.33 10.76 -0.90
N THR A 60 17.22 12.08 -1.06
CA THR A 60 16.89 12.75 -2.32
C THR A 60 18.05 12.80 -3.32
N ASP A 61 19.29 12.55 -2.89
CA ASP A 61 20.46 12.50 -3.77
C ASP A 61 20.54 11.14 -4.48
N ASN A 62 19.77 10.15 -4.00
CA ASN A 62 19.65 8.85 -4.62
C ASN A 62 19.21 8.95 -6.10
N PRO A 63 19.93 8.32 -7.04
CA PRO A 63 19.57 8.37 -8.46
C PRO A 63 18.18 7.76 -8.74
N LYS A 64 17.75 6.74 -7.98
CA LYS A 64 16.40 6.17 -8.10
C LYS A 64 15.32 7.20 -7.76
N PHE A 65 15.52 7.96 -6.67
CA PHE A 65 14.63 9.06 -6.31
C PHE A 65 14.54 10.08 -7.44
N ARG A 66 15.68 10.55 -7.95
CA ARG A 66 15.71 11.56 -9.03
C ARG A 66 14.99 11.10 -10.30
N GLU A 67 15.12 9.82 -10.66
CA GLU A 67 14.42 9.25 -11.81
C GLU A 67 12.91 9.21 -11.58
N VAL A 68 12.46 8.72 -10.42
CA VAL A 68 11.04 8.63 -10.07
C VAL A 68 10.43 10.02 -9.90
N ASP A 69 11.10 10.95 -9.21
CA ASP A 69 10.68 12.35 -9.05
C ASP A 69 10.53 13.05 -10.41
N LYS A 70 11.52 12.90 -11.31
CA LYS A 70 11.45 13.43 -12.67
C LYS A 70 10.25 12.84 -13.42
N ARG A 71 10.10 11.51 -13.39
CA ARG A 71 8.99 10.80 -14.05
C ARG A 71 7.63 11.26 -13.51
N PHE A 72 7.49 11.37 -12.19
CA PHE A 72 6.26 11.76 -11.51
C PHE A 72 5.89 13.22 -11.83
N LYS A 73 6.86 14.14 -11.77
CA LYS A 73 6.66 15.54 -12.16
C LYS A 73 6.29 15.68 -13.62
N GLU A 74 7.07 15.10 -14.53
CA GLU A 74 6.91 15.29 -15.97
C GLU A 74 5.67 14.59 -16.50
N LYS A 75 5.53 13.28 -16.25
CA LYS A 75 4.48 12.46 -16.87
C LYS A 75 3.12 12.58 -16.19
N LEU A 76 3.10 12.79 -14.87
CA LEU A 76 1.87 12.63 -14.09
C LEU A 76 1.28 13.96 -13.67
N ILE A 77 2.11 14.95 -13.32
CA ILE A 77 1.63 16.27 -12.86
C ILE A 77 1.67 17.32 -13.98
N THR A 78 2.75 17.37 -14.77
CA THR A 78 2.98 18.45 -15.74
C THR A 78 2.26 18.18 -17.06
N GLN A 79 2.32 16.95 -17.57
CA GLN A 79 1.63 16.54 -18.80
C GLN A 79 0.13 16.31 -18.63
N SER A 80 -0.36 16.15 -17.39
CA SER A 80 -1.79 15.97 -17.13
C SER A 80 -2.49 17.30 -16.94
N ILE A 81 -3.55 17.52 -17.72
CA ILE A 81 -4.43 18.69 -17.56
C ILE A 81 -5.20 18.58 -16.23
N VAL A 82 -5.56 17.36 -15.82
CA VAL A 82 -6.58 17.11 -14.78
C VAL A 82 -5.99 16.62 -13.45
N VAL A 83 -4.81 15.98 -13.44
CA VAL A 83 -4.16 15.55 -12.17
C VAL A 83 -3.70 16.80 -11.41
N GLN A 84 -4.17 16.95 -10.17
CA GLN A 84 -3.85 18.11 -9.33
C GLN A 84 -2.94 17.76 -8.16
N PHE A 85 -2.95 16.50 -7.73
CA PHE A 85 -2.34 16.08 -6.49
C PHE A 85 -1.80 14.66 -6.59
N GLY A 86 -0.71 14.36 -5.89
CA GLY A 86 -0.24 12.99 -5.81
C GLY A 86 0.79 12.75 -4.72
N TRP A 87 0.88 11.49 -4.33
CA TRP A 87 1.81 11.01 -3.32
C TRP A 87 2.79 10.01 -3.92
N LEU A 88 4.07 10.18 -3.60
CA LEU A 88 5.08 9.16 -3.77
C LEU A 88 5.44 8.65 -2.38
N ILE A 89 5.19 7.38 -2.13
CA ILE A 89 5.36 6.75 -0.83
C ILE A 89 6.48 5.72 -0.97
N ASP A 90 7.50 5.84 -0.13
CA ASP A 90 8.53 4.82 0.08
C ASP A 90 8.36 4.23 1.49
N PRO A 91 7.65 3.09 1.59
CA PRO A 91 7.49 2.40 2.86
C PRO A 91 8.80 1.83 3.41
N GLN A 92 9.78 1.49 2.56
CA GLN A 92 11.05 0.90 3.00
C GLN A 92 11.87 1.89 3.80
N HIS A 93 11.99 3.12 3.27
CA HIS A 93 12.73 4.21 3.91
C HIS A 93 11.86 5.11 4.77
N LYS A 94 10.56 4.77 4.89
CA LYS A 94 9.56 5.55 5.62
C LYS A 94 9.60 7.02 5.19
N GLN A 95 9.45 7.24 3.87
CA GLN A 95 9.41 8.57 3.28
C GLN A 95 8.13 8.78 2.50
N ILE A 96 7.64 10.02 2.51
CA ILE A 96 6.47 10.44 1.75
C ILE A 96 6.83 11.75 1.05
N TYR A 97 6.46 11.85 -0.22
CA TYR A 97 6.61 13.07 -1.00
C TYR A 97 5.25 13.47 -1.58
N ILE A 98 4.84 14.70 -1.31
CA ILE A 98 3.57 15.26 -1.77
C ILE A 98 3.84 16.21 -2.93
N TYR A 99 3.19 15.92 -4.05
CA TYR A 99 3.22 16.69 -5.27
C TYR A 99 1.89 17.43 -5.44
N ARG A 100 1.98 18.74 -5.67
CA ARG A 100 0.85 19.62 -5.95
C ARG A 100 1.12 20.31 -7.28
N LYS A 101 0.13 20.37 -8.16
CA LYS A 101 0.27 21.06 -9.45
C LYS A 101 0.68 22.52 -9.22
N GLY A 102 1.76 22.93 -9.90
CA GLY A 102 2.29 24.30 -9.81
C GLY A 102 3.02 24.64 -8.50
N ARG A 103 3.31 23.67 -7.62
CA ARG A 103 4.06 23.90 -6.38
C ARG A 103 5.29 23.00 -6.27
N ARG A 104 6.22 23.39 -5.39
CA ARG A 104 7.36 22.55 -5.04
C ARG A 104 6.89 21.29 -4.30
N CYS A 105 7.60 20.19 -4.52
CA CYS A 105 7.43 18.95 -3.78
C CYS A 105 7.73 19.19 -2.29
N SER A 106 6.95 18.57 -1.41
CA SER A 106 7.13 18.66 0.05
C SER A 106 7.26 17.26 0.65
N ASN A 107 8.19 17.09 1.59
CA ASN A 107 8.35 15.87 2.36
C ASN A 107 7.90 16.13 3.82
N PRO A 108 6.72 15.64 4.23
CA PRO A 108 6.24 15.81 5.60
C PRO A 108 6.83 14.81 6.61
N GLY A 109 7.67 13.87 6.15
CA GLY A 109 8.12 12.70 6.91
C GLY A 109 7.10 11.55 6.91
N TRP A 110 7.38 10.49 7.66
CA TRP A 110 6.50 9.32 7.82
C TRP A 110 5.41 9.57 8.85
N LYS A 111 4.29 10.14 8.42
CA LYS A 111 3.14 10.43 9.27
C LYS A 111 1.87 10.50 8.45
N ASP A 112 0.73 10.50 9.14
CA ASP A 112 -0.58 10.65 8.50
C ASP A 112 -0.64 11.91 7.63
N ILE A 113 -1.14 11.74 6.41
CA ILE A 113 -1.21 12.80 5.40
C ILE A 113 -2.66 13.00 4.95
N SER A 114 -3.08 14.26 4.89
CA SER A 114 -4.41 14.63 4.39
C SER A 114 -4.44 14.71 2.87
N GLY A 115 -5.59 14.37 2.27
CA GLY A 115 -5.86 14.62 0.85
C GLY A 115 -6.22 16.07 0.50
N GLU A 116 -6.12 16.99 1.46
CA GLU A 116 -6.43 18.42 1.32
C GLU A 116 -7.82 18.67 0.69
N ASN A 117 -7.94 19.70 -0.14
CA ASN A 117 -9.18 20.02 -0.84
C ASN A 117 -9.47 19.06 -2.01
N ILE A 118 -8.54 18.15 -2.34
CA ILE A 118 -8.66 17.21 -3.46
C ILE A 118 -9.37 15.92 -3.03
N LEU A 119 -9.11 15.47 -1.80
CA LEU A 119 -9.90 14.43 -1.12
C LEU A 119 -10.39 15.00 0.23
N PRO A 120 -11.46 15.81 0.22
CA PRO A 120 -11.96 16.49 1.41
C PRO A 120 -12.20 15.53 2.59
N GLY A 121 -11.55 15.80 3.72
CA GLY A 121 -11.65 15.02 4.94
C GLY A 121 -10.93 13.66 4.92
N PHE A 122 -10.28 13.29 3.82
CA PHE A 122 -9.47 12.08 3.76
C PHE A 122 -8.13 12.29 4.48
N VAL A 123 -7.76 11.31 5.30
CA VAL A 123 -6.44 11.19 5.91
C VAL A 123 -5.97 9.76 5.67
N LEU A 124 -4.78 9.60 5.10
CA LEU A 124 -4.13 8.31 4.98
C LEU A 124 -3.54 7.94 6.34
N ASP A 125 -4.00 6.82 6.89
CA ASP A 125 -3.51 6.24 8.14
C ASP A 125 -2.25 5.43 7.87
N ILE A 126 -1.10 6.01 8.24
CA ILE A 126 0.21 5.38 8.06
C ILE A 126 0.42 4.22 9.05
N SER A 127 -0.33 4.18 10.15
CA SER A 127 -0.22 3.07 11.11
C SER A 127 -0.64 1.74 10.50
N LEU A 128 -1.62 1.74 9.58
CA LEU A 128 -2.04 0.54 8.85
C LEU A 128 -0.98 0.08 7.85
N ILE A 129 -0.27 1.01 7.22
CA ILE A 129 0.89 0.70 6.37
C ILE A 129 2.04 0.12 7.22
N ASN A 130 2.31 0.69 8.39
CA ASN A 130 3.33 0.18 9.32
C ASN A 130 3.09 -1.29 9.68
N ARG A 131 1.83 -1.72 9.86
CA ARG A 131 1.49 -3.12 10.16
C ARG A 131 1.86 -4.09 9.03
N ILE A 132 2.00 -3.59 7.80
CA ILE A 132 2.37 -4.38 6.62
C ILE A 132 3.89 -4.45 6.47
N ILE A 133 4.58 -3.32 6.67
CA ILE A 133 6.03 -3.22 6.44
C ILE A 133 6.88 -3.63 7.64
N ASP A 134 6.34 -3.39 8.82
CA ASP A 134 6.85 -3.87 10.10
C ASP A 134 5.75 -4.76 10.68
N PRO A 135 5.49 -5.94 10.06
CA PRO A 135 4.63 -6.89 10.72
C PRO A 135 5.27 -7.08 12.09
N ILE A 136 4.46 -6.93 13.13
CA ILE A 136 4.83 -7.46 14.43
C ILE A 136 5.02 -8.94 14.14
N LEU A 137 6.26 -9.34 13.85
CA LEU A 137 6.72 -10.65 14.20
C LEU A 137 6.20 -10.75 15.62
N PRO A 138 5.32 -11.71 15.91
CA PRO A 138 5.20 -12.11 17.28
C PRO A 138 6.64 -12.20 17.77
N ALA A 139 6.92 -11.88 19.03
CA ALA A 139 8.17 -12.38 19.59
C ALA A 139 8.35 -13.85 19.12
N PRO A 140 9.44 -14.54 19.42
CA PRO A 140 9.19 -15.89 19.89
C PRO A 140 8.28 -15.78 21.15
N SER A 141 7.02 -15.30 21.04
CA SER A 141 5.84 -16.06 21.40
C SER A 141 6.35 -17.46 21.30
N ARG A 142 6.57 -18.05 22.47
CA ARG A 142 6.45 -19.49 22.62
C ARG A 142 5.37 -19.84 21.62
N LEU A 143 5.75 -20.40 20.46
CA LEU A 143 4.81 -21.07 19.58
C LEU A 143 4.05 -21.84 20.62
N HIS A 144 2.79 -21.47 20.87
CA HIS A 144 2.02 -22.21 21.82
C HIS A 144 2.17 -23.62 21.27
N GLN A 145 2.90 -24.47 21.98
CA GLN A 145 3.10 -25.87 21.63
C GLN A 145 1.74 -26.48 21.91
N VAL A 146 0.75 -26.04 21.15
CA VAL A 146 -0.57 -26.63 21.09
C VAL A 146 -0.30 -27.83 20.24
N GLN A 147 -0.20 -28.97 20.92
CA GLN A 147 -0.29 -30.26 20.28
C GLN A 147 -1.63 -30.26 19.54
N ALA A 148 -1.56 -30.06 18.24
CA ALA A 148 -2.71 -29.91 17.37
C ALA A 148 -2.89 -31.23 16.63
N ASN A 149 -4.00 -31.91 16.90
CA ASN A 149 -4.32 -33.17 16.25
C ASN A 149 -5.13 -32.91 14.98
N CYS A 150 -4.89 -33.68 13.94
CA CYS A 150 -5.71 -33.63 12.74
C CYS A 150 -7.13 -34.16 13.06
N PRO A 151 -8.20 -33.46 12.67
CA PRO A 151 -9.56 -33.94 12.89
C PRO A 151 -9.97 -35.11 11.96
N TYR A 152 -9.18 -35.38 10.92
CA TYR A 152 -9.47 -36.39 9.89
C TYR A 152 -8.55 -37.62 9.96
N CYS A 153 -7.46 -37.57 10.74
CA CYS A 153 -6.56 -38.70 10.96
C CYS A 153 -5.82 -38.60 12.29
N ASN A 154 -5.17 -39.68 12.73
CA ASN A 154 -4.51 -39.75 14.04
C ASN A 154 -3.14 -39.05 14.12
N ASN A 155 -2.84 -38.12 13.20
CA ASN A 155 -1.58 -37.39 13.20
C ASN A 155 -1.63 -36.20 14.16
N ALA A 156 -0.56 -36.03 14.95
CA ALA A 156 -0.39 -34.93 15.91
C ALA A 156 0.77 -34.03 15.49
N PHE A 157 0.57 -32.72 15.61
CA PHE A 157 1.53 -31.71 15.19
C PHE A 157 1.88 -30.78 16.35
N ASN A 158 3.15 -30.41 16.45
CA ASN A 158 3.66 -29.59 17.56
C ASN A 158 3.50 -28.08 17.31
N ASN A 159 2.96 -27.70 16.15
CA ASN A 159 2.57 -26.34 15.83
C ASN A 159 1.44 -26.35 14.78
N ILE A 160 0.70 -25.24 14.71
CA ILE A 160 -0.46 -25.08 13.82
C ILE A 160 -0.06 -25.04 12.33
N TYR A 161 1.13 -24.55 11.99
CA TYR A 161 1.59 -24.45 10.60
C TYR A 161 1.76 -25.83 9.95
N GLU A 162 2.36 -26.79 10.67
CA GLU A 162 2.50 -28.17 10.19
C GLU A 162 1.15 -28.88 10.05
N LEU A 163 0.19 -28.58 10.93
CA LEU A 163 -1.18 -29.08 10.78
C LEU A 163 -1.86 -28.52 9.52
N ILE A 164 -1.75 -27.22 9.27
CA ILE A 164 -2.34 -26.58 8.07
C ILE A 164 -1.74 -27.21 6.80
N LYS A 165 -0.41 -27.32 6.73
CA LYS A 165 0.29 -27.94 5.60
C LYS A 165 -0.11 -29.40 5.39
N HIS A 166 -0.32 -30.16 6.47
CA HIS A 166 -0.82 -31.53 6.40
C HIS A 166 -2.26 -31.60 5.85
N LEU A 167 -3.16 -30.75 6.34
CA LEU A 167 -4.55 -30.69 5.86
C LEU A 167 -4.61 -30.40 4.36
N GLU A 168 -3.82 -29.41 3.91
CA GLU A 168 -3.75 -29.00 2.51
C GLU A 168 -3.15 -30.08 1.58
N SER A 169 -2.31 -30.98 2.09
CA SER A 169 -1.62 -31.97 1.26
C SER A 169 -2.24 -33.37 1.30
N VAL A 170 -3.02 -33.70 2.34
CA VAL A 170 -3.56 -35.05 2.56
C VAL A 170 -5.08 -35.08 2.54
N HIS A 171 -5.74 -33.99 2.92
CA HIS A 171 -7.20 -33.93 3.09
C HIS A 171 -7.89 -32.93 2.15
N CYS A 172 -7.14 -32.19 1.34
CA CYS A 172 -7.60 -31.41 0.19
C CYS A 172 -7.04 -32.01 -1.10
#